data_AF-A0A379XSM4-F1
#
_entry.id   AF-A0A379XSM4-F1
#
_cell.length_a   1.000
_cell.length_b   1.000
_cell.length_c   1.000
_cell.angle_alpha   90.00
_cell.angle_beta   90.00
_cell.angle_gamma   90.00
#
_symmetry.space_group_name_H-M   'P 1'
#
loop_
_entity.id
_entity.type
_entity.pdbx_description
1 polymer ?
#
loop_
_entity_poly.entity_id
_entity_poly.type
_entity_poly.pdbx_seq_one_letter_code
_entity_poly.pdbx_strand_id
1 'polypeptide(L)'
;MSKPKANKMGVVQLTILTMVNMMGSGIIMLPTKLSEVGTISIISWLVTAVGSMALAWAFAKCGMFSRKSGGMGGYAEYAFGKSGNFMANYTYGVSLLIANVAIAISAVGYGTELFGAALTPIQIGLATIAVLWICTIANFGGARITGQISSVTVWGVIIPVVGLCIIGWFWFSPSMYVASWNPHHVPFFSAVGSSIAMTLWAFLGLESACANADVVENPEKNVPIAVLGGTLGAAVIYIVSTNVIAGIVPNMDLANSTAPFGLAFAQMFTPAVGKVIMALMVMSCCGSLLGWQFTIAQVFKSSADEGYFPKVFSRVTKVDAPVQGMLIIVIIQTGLSLMTISPSLNSQFNVLVNLAVVTNIIPYILSMAALVIIQKMANVPSSKAKVANFVAFVGAMYSFYALYSSGEEAMLYGSIVTFLGWTLYGLVSPRFELKNKHG
;
A
#
# COMPACT_ATOMS: atom_id res chain seq x y z
N MET A 1 -28.67 10.75 27.13
CA MET A 1 -28.88 9.87 25.95
C MET A 1 -27.56 9.18 25.63
N SER A 2 -27.46 7.88 25.89
CA SER A 2 -26.32 7.06 25.47
C SER A 2 -26.22 7.09 23.94
N LYS A 3 -25.10 7.55 23.38
CA LYS A 3 -24.80 7.33 21.95
C LYS A 3 -25.05 5.85 21.65
N PRO A 4 -25.79 5.49 20.58
CA PRO A 4 -25.93 4.10 20.20
C PRO A 4 -24.53 3.49 20.11
N LYS A 5 -24.30 2.33 20.73
CA LYS A 5 -23.04 1.59 20.57
C LYS A 5 -22.85 1.39 19.07
N ALA A 6 -21.95 2.18 18.47
CA ALA A 6 -21.51 1.91 17.12
C ALA A 6 -21.01 0.46 17.11
N ASN A 7 -21.49 -0.37 16.18
CA ASN A 7 -21.00 -1.73 16.00
C ASN A 7 -19.49 -1.63 15.73
N LYS A 8 -18.69 -1.81 16.77
CA LYS A 8 -17.24 -1.75 16.69
C LYS A 8 -16.74 -3.02 16.02
N MET A 9 -15.64 -2.91 15.28
CA MET A 9 -15.06 -4.06 14.58
C MET A 9 -14.39 -5.02 15.56
N GLY A 10 -14.68 -6.31 15.41
CA GLY A 10 -13.99 -7.38 16.12
C GLY A 10 -12.60 -7.68 15.55
N VAL A 11 -11.78 -8.42 16.29
CA VAL A 11 -10.40 -8.75 15.89
C VAL A 11 -10.31 -9.47 14.54
N VAL A 12 -11.19 -10.44 14.29
CA VAL A 12 -11.19 -11.21 13.04
C VAL A 12 -11.53 -10.31 11.85
N GLN A 13 -12.54 -9.46 11.98
CA GLN A 13 -12.93 -8.51 10.94
C GLN A 13 -11.80 -7.54 10.62
N LEU A 14 -11.13 -7.00 11.64
CA LEU A 14 -10.00 -6.09 11.46
C LEU A 14 -8.78 -6.78 10.82
N THR A 15 -8.54 -8.06 11.18
CA THR A 15 -7.45 -8.87 10.60
C THR A 15 -7.69 -9.10 9.11
N ILE A 16 -8.90 -9.52 8.75
CA ILE A 16 -9.30 -9.73 7.34
C ILE A 16 -9.23 -8.41 6.57
N LEU A 17 -9.74 -7.32 7.15
CA LEU A 17 -9.69 -5.99 6.52
C LEU A 17 -8.25 -5.56 6.24
N THR A 18 -7.35 -5.78 7.20
CA THR A 18 -5.93 -5.41 7.05
C THR A 18 -5.27 -6.25 5.97
N MET A 19 -5.51 -7.56 5.97
CA MET A 19 -5.03 -8.49 4.93
C MET A 19 -5.51 -8.07 3.53
N VAL A 20 -6.80 -7.77 3.39
CA VAL A 20 -7.43 -7.34 2.14
C VAL A 20 -6.83 -6.03 1.63
N ASN A 21 -6.60 -5.06 2.52
CA ASN A 21 -6.03 -3.76 2.14
C ASN A 21 -4.61 -3.90 1.57
N MET A 22 -3.81 -4.82 2.11
CA MET A 22 -2.51 -5.16 1.54
C MET A 22 -2.70 -5.85 0.17
N MET A 23 -3.56 -6.87 0.11
CA MET A 23 -3.74 -7.71 -1.09
C MET A 23 -4.24 -6.92 -2.30
N GLY A 24 -5.10 -5.92 -2.09
CA GLY A 24 -5.90 -5.28 -3.13
C GLY A 24 -5.13 -4.91 -4.40
N SER A 25 -4.02 -4.20 -4.28
CA SER A 25 -3.16 -3.84 -5.42
C SER A 25 -1.75 -4.40 -5.31
N GLY A 26 -1.34 -4.80 -4.10
CA GLY A 26 0.00 -5.27 -3.80
C GLY A 26 0.38 -6.48 -4.62
N ILE A 27 -0.52 -7.48 -4.73
CA ILE A 27 -0.24 -8.79 -5.33
C ILE A 27 -0.34 -8.84 -6.86
N ILE A 28 -1.09 -7.91 -7.44
CA ILE A 28 -1.70 -8.06 -8.76
C ILE A 28 -0.67 -8.19 -9.89
N MET A 29 0.43 -7.45 -9.80
CA MET A 29 1.54 -7.42 -10.75
C MET A 29 2.80 -8.12 -10.26
N LEU A 30 2.83 -8.63 -9.02
CA LEU A 30 4.03 -9.22 -8.46
C LEU A 30 4.56 -10.42 -9.25
N PRO A 31 3.73 -11.37 -9.74
CA PRO A 31 4.29 -12.50 -10.46
C PRO A 31 5.10 -12.07 -11.69
N THR A 32 4.59 -11.10 -12.47
CA THR A 32 5.32 -10.50 -13.59
C THR A 32 6.64 -9.88 -13.12
N LYS A 33 6.59 -9.06 -12.07
CA LYS A 33 7.78 -8.31 -11.61
C LYS A 33 8.83 -9.16 -10.94
N LEU A 34 8.42 -10.16 -10.19
CA LEU A 34 9.35 -11.12 -9.59
C LEU A 34 9.93 -12.07 -10.63
N SER A 35 9.24 -12.30 -11.74
CA SER A 35 9.78 -13.11 -12.84
C SER A 35 10.92 -12.42 -13.58
N GLU A 36 10.99 -11.07 -13.60
CA GLU A 36 12.15 -10.31 -14.08
C GLU A 36 13.42 -10.59 -13.24
N VAL A 37 13.27 -11.08 -12.01
CA VAL A 37 14.39 -11.43 -11.10
C VAL A 37 14.60 -12.94 -11.04
N GLY A 38 13.52 -13.72 -11.16
CA GLY A 38 13.50 -15.17 -11.01
C GLY A 38 12.95 -15.62 -9.66
N THR A 39 12.85 -16.94 -9.49
CA THR A 39 12.29 -17.56 -8.28
C THR A 39 13.20 -17.40 -7.05
N ILE A 40 14.45 -16.95 -7.22
CA ILE A 40 15.32 -16.47 -6.14
C ILE A 40 14.68 -15.35 -5.31
N SER A 41 13.71 -14.62 -5.87
CA SER A 41 12.89 -13.61 -5.17
C SER A 41 12.13 -14.15 -3.94
N ILE A 42 12.01 -15.48 -3.77
CA ILE A 42 11.52 -16.08 -2.52
C ILE A 42 12.36 -15.64 -1.30
N ILE A 43 13.66 -15.40 -1.48
CA ILE A 43 14.54 -14.93 -0.41
C ILE A 43 14.21 -13.47 -0.07
N SER A 44 13.97 -12.63 -1.08
CA SER A 44 13.50 -11.25 -0.90
C SER A 44 12.17 -11.23 -0.16
N TRP A 45 11.26 -12.15 -0.48
CA TRP A 45 10.02 -12.32 0.26
C TRP A 45 10.22 -12.63 1.74
N LEU A 46 11.13 -13.54 2.07
CA LEU A 46 11.40 -13.89 3.47
C LEU A 46 12.00 -12.69 4.23
N VAL A 47 12.93 -11.97 3.62
CA VAL A 47 13.53 -10.75 4.20
C VAL A 47 12.44 -9.69 4.42
N THR A 48 11.62 -9.44 3.40
CA THR A 48 10.52 -8.47 3.44
C THR A 48 9.44 -8.89 4.43
N ALA A 49 9.09 -10.18 4.53
CA ALA A 49 8.11 -10.66 5.51
C ALA A 49 8.60 -10.43 6.94
N VAL A 50 9.86 -10.73 7.25
CA VAL A 50 10.44 -10.47 8.58
C VAL A 50 10.49 -8.96 8.87
N GLY A 51 10.92 -8.15 7.91
CA GLY A 51 10.97 -6.69 8.02
C GLY A 51 9.59 -6.06 8.23
N SER A 52 8.61 -6.44 7.41
CA SER A 52 7.22 -6.01 7.52
C SER A 52 6.57 -6.47 8.81
N MET A 53 6.88 -7.68 9.31
CA MET A 53 6.41 -8.13 10.62
C MET A 53 7.01 -7.30 11.77
N ALA A 54 8.26 -6.87 11.66
CA ALA A 54 8.88 -5.96 12.63
C ALA A 54 8.20 -4.58 12.62
N LEU A 55 7.94 -4.03 11.42
CA LEU A 55 7.17 -2.78 11.24
C LEU A 55 5.75 -2.91 11.83
N ALA A 56 5.03 -3.96 11.46
CA ALA A 56 3.69 -4.29 11.94
C ALA A 56 3.64 -4.38 13.47
N TRP A 57 4.63 -5.03 14.08
CA TRP A 57 4.74 -5.14 15.53
C TRP A 57 4.98 -3.79 16.21
N ALA A 58 5.84 -2.95 15.64
CA ALA A 58 6.13 -1.63 16.18
C ALA A 58 4.94 -0.67 16.01
N PHE A 59 4.23 -0.73 14.87
CA PHE A 59 2.98 -0.01 14.65
C PHE A 59 1.91 -0.43 15.64
N ALA A 60 1.78 -1.73 15.90
CA ALA A 60 0.89 -2.23 16.94
C ALA A 60 1.21 -1.60 18.31
N LYS A 61 2.49 -1.44 18.67
CA LYS A 61 2.91 -0.77 19.91
C LYS A 61 2.58 0.73 19.90
N CYS A 62 2.82 1.42 18.79
CA CYS A 62 2.42 2.82 18.63
C CYS A 62 0.90 2.97 18.79
N GLY A 63 0.10 2.13 18.14
CA GLY A 63 -1.36 2.16 18.22
C GLY A 63 -1.91 1.84 19.61
N MET A 64 -1.26 0.96 20.38
CA MET A 64 -1.65 0.66 21.77
C MET A 64 -1.43 1.83 22.72
N PHE A 65 -0.31 2.54 22.56
CA PHE A 65 0.15 3.52 23.56
C PHE A 65 -0.08 4.97 23.16
N SER A 66 -0.30 5.25 21.87
CA SER A 66 -0.61 6.59 21.38
C SER A 66 -1.99 7.04 21.87
N ARG A 67 -2.07 8.31 22.25
CA ARG A 67 -3.30 9.04 22.56
C ARG A 67 -3.54 10.22 21.61
N LYS A 68 -2.57 10.54 20.74
CA LYS A 68 -2.74 11.53 19.68
C LYS A 68 -3.53 10.92 18.51
N SER A 69 -4.49 11.68 17.99
CA SER A 69 -5.25 11.35 16.80
C SER A 69 -4.40 11.52 15.52
N GLY A 70 -4.86 10.91 14.41
CA GLY A 70 -4.21 11.07 13.11
C GLY A 70 -3.21 9.98 12.73
N GLY A 71 -3.26 8.81 13.37
CA GLY A 71 -2.46 7.63 12.99
C GLY A 71 -0.96 7.91 12.99
N MET A 72 -0.29 7.65 11.86
CA MET A 72 1.17 7.83 11.71
C MET A 72 1.62 9.27 11.94
N GLY A 73 0.82 10.27 11.52
CA GLY A 73 1.10 11.68 11.83
C GLY A 73 1.03 11.98 13.33
N GLY A 74 0.02 11.42 14.01
CA GLY A 74 -0.10 11.50 15.46
C GLY A 74 1.06 10.83 16.20
N TYR A 75 1.56 9.70 15.69
CA TYR A 75 2.74 9.01 16.25
C TYR A 75 3.99 9.89 16.12
N ALA A 76 4.26 10.40 14.92
CA ALA A 76 5.41 11.27 14.66
C ALA A 76 5.39 12.54 15.54
N GLU A 77 4.20 13.07 15.86
CA GLU A 77 4.05 14.26 16.70
C GLU A 77 4.54 14.08 18.14
N TYR A 78 4.74 12.85 18.62
CA TYR A 78 5.31 12.62 19.97
C TYR A 78 6.78 13.04 20.06
N ALA A 79 7.58 12.67 19.06
CA ALA A 79 9.03 12.92 19.08
C ALA A 79 9.43 14.19 18.30
N PHE A 80 8.69 14.51 17.24
CA PHE A 80 9.08 15.54 16.28
C PHE A 80 8.12 16.74 16.27
N GLY A 81 7.11 16.76 17.14
CA GLY A 81 6.13 17.84 17.20
C GLY A 81 5.31 18.00 15.91
N LYS A 82 4.73 19.18 15.70
CA LYS A 82 3.81 19.46 14.58
C LYS A 82 4.47 19.30 13.21
N SER A 83 5.78 19.49 13.12
CA SER A 83 6.54 19.29 11.89
C SER A 83 6.62 17.83 11.48
N GLY A 84 6.83 16.91 12.43
CA GLY A 84 6.77 15.47 12.16
C GLY A 84 5.39 14.99 11.75
N ASN A 85 4.33 15.53 12.37
CA ASN A 85 2.95 15.22 11.98
C ASN A 85 2.67 15.64 10.54
N PHE A 86 3.03 16.88 10.19
CA PHE A 86 2.94 17.39 8.81
C PHE A 86 3.70 16.47 7.85
N MET A 87 4.98 16.18 8.15
CA MET A 87 5.82 15.40 7.23
C MET A 87 5.31 13.98 7.02
N ALA A 88 4.86 13.30 8.07
CA ALA A 88 4.29 11.97 7.97
C ALA A 88 3.02 11.98 7.10
N ASN A 89 2.08 12.90 7.33
CA ASN A 89 0.84 12.97 6.55
C ASN A 89 1.06 13.44 5.11
N TYR A 90 1.98 14.39 4.90
CA TYR A 90 2.34 14.90 3.57
C TYR A 90 2.97 13.80 2.71
N THR A 91 4.00 13.13 3.22
CA THR A 91 4.70 12.08 2.47
C THR A 91 3.83 10.84 2.26
N TYR A 92 2.99 10.49 3.25
CA TYR A 92 1.96 9.47 3.09
C TYR A 92 0.94 9.85 2.00
N GLY A 93 0.44 11.10 2.03
CA GLY A 93 -0.48 11.60 1.02
C GLY A 93 0.10 11.59 -0.39
N VAL A 94 1.36 12.01 -0.55
CA VAL A 94 2.06 11.95 -1.84
C VAL A 94 2.28 10.50 -2.30
N SER A 95 2.66 9.59 -1.39
CA SER A 95 2.76 8.17 -1.70
C SER A 95 1.44 7.63 -2.25
N LEU A 96 0.31 7.95 -1.61
CA LEU A 96 -1.02 7.55 -2.08
C LEU A 96 -1.41 8.17 -3.43
N LEU A 97 -0.98 9.40 -3.74
CA LEU A 97 -1.20 10.00 -5.06
C LEU A 97 -0.56 9.14 -6.15
N ILE A 98 0.69 8.74 -5.94
CA ILE A 98 1.49 7.97 -6.89
C ILE A 98 0.97 6.53 -6.96
N ALA A 99 0.71 5.95 -5.79
CA ALA A 99 0.22 4.58 -5.63
C ALA A 99 -1.07 4.36 -6.44
N ASN A 100 -2.04 5.25 -6.29
CA ASN A 100 -3.34 5.14 -6.96
C ASN A 100 -3.21 5.12 -8.49
N VAL A 101 -2.23 5.82 -9.06
CA VAL A 101 -1.94 5.76 -10.51
C VAL A 101 -1.43 4.37 -10.88
N ALA A 102 -0.53 3.77 -10.10
CA ALA A 102 -0.04 2.40 -10.34
C ALA A 102 -1.15 1.34 -10.26
N ILE A 103 -2.09 1.50 -9.32
CA ILE A 103 -3.27 0.61 -9.21
C ILE A 103 -4.17 0.75 -10.44
N ALA A 104 -4.44 1.99 -10.87
CA ALA A 104 -5.25 2.25 -12.05
C ALA A 104 -4.62 1.67 -13.33
N ILE A 105 -3.30 1.79 -13.48
CA ILE A 105 -2.54 1.17 -14.58
C ILE A 105 -2.68 -0.35 -14.55
N SER A 106 -2.62 -0.97 -13.37
CA SER A 106 -2.82 -2.42 -13.22
C SER A 106 -4.23 -2.83 -13.66
N ALA A 107 -5.26 -2.04 -13.33
CA ALA A 107 -6.62 -2.28 -13.81
C ALA A 107 -6.70 -2.22 -15.35
N VAL A 108 -6.03 -1.25 -15.97
CA VAL A 108 -5.96 -1.12 -17.42
C VAL A 108 -5.23 -2.30 -18.04
N GLY A 109 -4.09 -2.73 -17.50
CA GLY A 109 -3.33 -3.88 -18.01
C GLY A 109 -4.14 -5.17 -18.03
N TYR A 110 -4.84 -5.49 -16.95
CA TYR A 110 -5.77 -6.63 -16.93
C TYR A 110 -6.96 -6.43 -17.87
N GLY A 111 -7.46 -5.20 -17.99
CA GLY A 111 -8.56 -4.86 -18.89
C GLY A 111 -8.20 -5.03 -20.37
N THR A 112 -7.00 -4.60 -20.77
CA THR A 112 -6.54 -4.74 -22.17
C THR A 112 -6.44 -6.20 -22.57
N GLU A 113 -5.89 -7.06 -21.71
CA GLU A 113 -5.81 -8.49 -21.96
C GLU A 113 -7.19 -9.16 -21.97
N LEU A 114 -8.08 -8.77 -21.05
CA LEU A 114 -9.46 -9.28 -20.99
C LEU A 114 -10.20 -9.07 -22.31
N PHE A 115 -10.10 -7.86 -22.88
CA PHE A 115 -10.77 -7.48 -24.11
C PHE A 115 -9.97 -7.83 -25.38
N GLY A 116 -8.73 -8.31 -25.25
CA GLY A 116 -7.83 -8.54 -26.39
C GLY A 116 -7.52 -7.25 -27.16
N ALA A 117 -7.49 -6.12 -26.47
CA ALA A 117 -7.30 -4.81 -27.07
C ALA A 117 -5.81 -4.40 -27.04
N ALA A 118 -5.25 -4.09 -28.21
CA ALA A 118 -3.92 -3.49 -28.30
C ALA A 118 -4.04 -1.96 -28.20
N LEU A 119 -3.74 -1.42 -27.03
CA LEU A 119 -3.76 0.02 -26.79
C LEU A 119 -2.38 0.64 -27.00
N THR A 120 -2.34 1.82 -27.61
CA THR A 120 -1.13 2.65 -27.64
C THR A 120 -0.82 3.21 -26.24
N PRO A 121 0.42 3.63 -25.96
CA PRO A 121 0.79 4.23 -24.67
C PRO A 121 -0.11 5.40 -24.24
N ILE A 122 -0.52 6.24 -25.21
CA ILE A 122 -1.44 7.35 -24.96
C ILE A 122 -2.83 6.83 -24.56
N GLN A 123 -3.34 5.79 -25.23
CA GLN A 123 -4.62 5.17 -24.89
C GLN A 123 -4.59 4.51 -23.51
N ILE A 124 -3.48 3.87 -23.13
CA ILE A 124 -3.28 3.34 -21.77
C ILE A 124 -3.32 4.47 -20.73
N GLY A 125 -2.63 5.59 -21.01
CA GLY A 125 -2.68 6.77 -20.16
C GLY A 125 -4.10 7.34 -20.00
N LEU A 126 -4.84 7.48 -21.10
CA LEU A 126 -6.23 7.96 -21.08
C LEU A 126 -7.17 6.99 -20.35
N ALA A 127 -7.01 5.68 -20.55
CA ALA A 127 -7.77 4.66 -19.84
C ALA A 127 -7.47 4.68 -18.33
N THR A 128 -6.20 4.88 -17.96
CA THR A 128 -5.78 5.02 -16.56
C THR A 128 -6.46 6.21 -15.91
N ILE A 129 -6.47 7.37 -16.58
CA ILE A 129 -7.17 8.57 -16.14
C ILE A 129 -8.67 8.28 -15.99
N ALA A 130 -9.29 7.61 -16.96
CA ALA A 130 -10.71 7.26 -16.88
C ALA A 130 -11.01 6.38 -15.64
N VAL A 131 -10.18 5.37 -15.37
CA VAL A 131 -10.31 4.51 -14.18
C VAL A 131 -10.18 5.32 -12.87
N LEU A 132 -9.20 6.23 -12.80
CA LEU A 132 -9.02 7.14 -11.66
C LEU A 132 -10.26 8.00 -11.40
N TRP A 133 -10.83 8.60 -12.45
CA TRP A 133 -12.03 9.43 -12.36
C TRP A 133 -13.27 8.62 -11.98
N ILE A 134 -13.50 7.47 -12.61
CA ILE A 134 -14.63 6.59 -12.29
C ILE A 134 -14.60 6.19 -10.81
N CYS A 135 -13.43 5.76 -10.31
CA CYS A 135 -13.30 5.37 -8.91
C CYS A 135 -13.44 6.58 -7.97
N THR A 136 -12.93 7.75 -8.34
CA THR A 136 -13.08 8.97 -7.53
C THR A 136 -14.56 9.40 -7.43
N ILE A 137 -15.29 9.38 -8.54
CA ILE A 137 -16.71 9.75 -8.58
C ILE A 137 -17.55 8.78 -7.75
N ALA A 138 -17.26 7.48 -7.81
CA ALA A 138 -17.94 6.48 -7.00
C ALA A 138 -17.75 6.70 -5.47
N ASN A 139 -16.66 7.39 -5.06
CA ASN A 139 -16.45 7.78 -3.66
C ASN A 139 -17.24 9.01 -3.20
N PHE A 140 -17.91 9.75 -4.10
CA PHE A 140 -18.71 10.93 -3.71
C PHE A 140 -19.90 10.56 -2.81
N GLY A 141 -20.32 9.29 -2.86
CA GLY A 141 -21.32 8.71 -1.97
C GLY A 141 -20.88 8.55 -0.50
N GLY A 142 -19.62 8.84 -0.18
CA GLY A 142 -19.04 8.72 1.15
C GLY A 142 -18.78 7.27 1.58
N ALA A 143 -18.36 7.12 2.84
CA ALA A 143 -17.82 5.86 3.37
C ALA A 143 -18.74 4.65 3.20
N ARG A 144 -20.08 4.85 3.26
CA ARG A 144 -21.06 3.76 3.12
C ARG A 144 -21.00 3.11 1.74
N ILE A 145 -21.03 3.92 0.68
CA ILE A 145 -21.03 3.42 -0.70
C ILE A 145 -19.65 2.82 -1.02
N THR A 146 -18.57 3.51 -0.64
CA THR A 146 -17.20 2.98 -0.77
C THR A 146 -17.07 1.62 -0.11
N GLY A 147 -17.57 1.46 1.12
CA GLY A 147 -17.52 0.19 1.85
C GLY A 147 -18.34 -0.92 1.19
N GLN A 148 -19.54 -0.61 0.69
CA GLN A 148 -20.38 -1.58 -0.02
C GLN A 148 -19.71 -2.07 -1.31
N ILE A 149 -19.18 -1.17 -2.14
CA ILE A 149 -18.49 -1.55 -3.38
C ILE A 149 -17.21 -2.34 -3.05
N SER A 150 -16.45 -1.91 -2.04
CA SER A 150 -15.23 -2.60 -1.57
C SER A 150 -15.54 -4.03 -1.10
N SER A 151 -16.67 -4.24 -0.42
CA SER A 151 -17.08 -5.56 0.08
C SER A 151 -17.40 -6.59 -1.01
N VAL A 152 -17.75 -6.11 -2.22
CA VAL A 152 -17.99 -6.97 -3.38
C VAL A 152 -16.69 -7.17 -4.15
N THR A 153 -16.00 -6.07 -4.45
CA THR A 153 -14.79 -6.06 -5.29
C THR A 153 -13.61 -6.82 -4.68
N VAL A 154 -13.53 -6.92 -3.34
CA VAL A 154 -12.52 -7.73 -2.65
C VAL A 154 -12.52 -9.21 -3.07
N TRP A 155 -13.68 -9.78 -3.42
CA TRP A 155 -13.75 -11.16 -3.89
C TRP A 155 -13.03 -11.36 -5.23
N GLY A 156 -12.85 -10.27 -5.98
CA GLY A 156 -12.06 -10.24 -7.21
C GLY A 156 -10.61 -10.65 -7.03
N VAL A 157 -10.00 -10.43 -5.85
CA VAL A 157 -8.64 -10.91 -5.54
C VAL A 157 -8.66 -12.16 -4.66
N ILE A 158 -9.60 -12.27 -3.71
CA ILE A 158 -9.65 -13.44 -2.84
C ILE A 158 -9.84 -14.72 -3.65
N ILE A 159 -10.79 -14.74 -4.60
CA ILE A 159 -11.11 -15.95 -5.36
C ILE A 159 -9.90 -16.41 -6.21
N PRO A 160 -9.29 -15.58 -7.07
CA PRO A 160 -8.14 -16.02 -7.86
C PRO A 160 -6.93 -16.38 -7.01
N VAL A 161 -6.59 -15.56 -6.01
CA VAL A 161 -5.35 -15.72 -5.26
C VAL A 161 -5.44 -16.91 -4.30
N VAL A 162 -6.50 -17.02 -3.50
CA VAL A 162 -6.67 -18.15 -2.59
C VAL A 162 -6.91 -19.43 -3.38
N GLY A 163 -7.70 -19.37 -4.46
CA GLY A 163 -7.90 -20.50 -5.36
C GLY A 163 -6.56 -21.04 -5.86
N LEU A 164 -5.74 -20.19 -6.45
CA LEU A 164 -4.40 -20.55 -6.91
C LEU A 164 -3.53 -21.15 -5.79
N CYS A 165 -3.52 -20.57 -4.59
CA CYS A 165 -2.72 -21.07 -3.47
C CYS A 165 -3.10 -22.51 -3.06
N ILE A 166 -4.35 -22.92 -3.29
CA ILE A 166 -4.86 -24.25 -2.93
C ILE A 166 -4.73 -25.22 -4.09
N ILE A 167 -5.21 -24.86 -5.28
CA ILE A 167 -5.32 -25.77 -6.43
C ILE A 167 -4.17 -25.65 -7.43
N GLY A 168 -3.40 -24.57 -7.43
CA GLY A 168 -2.31 -24.36 -8.39
C GLY A 168 -1.21 -25.42 -8.32
N TRP A 169 -1.03 -26.06 -7.18
CA TRP A 169 -0.05 -27.13 -6.97
C TRP A 169 -0.23 -28.34 -7.87
N PHE A 170 -1.45 -28.62 -8.36
CA PHE A 170 -1.68 -29.73 -9.30
C PHE A 170 -1.04 -29.50 -10.68
N TRP A 171 -0.72 -28.25 -11.03
CA TRP A 171 -0.04 -27.87 -12.27
C TRP A 171 1.41 -27.43 -12.05
N PHE A 172 1.88 -27.46 -10.80
CA PHE A 172 3.21 -26.97 -10.45
C PHE A 172 4.29 -27.92 -10.97
N SER A 173 5.23 -27.37 -11.75
CA SER A 173 6.40 -28.07 -12.25
C SER A 173 7.66 -27.65 -11.48
N PRO A 174 8.26 -28.54 -10.67
CA PRO A 174 9.51 -28.25 -9.97
C PRO A 174 10.67 -27.92 -10.93
N SER A 175 10.72 -28.57 -12.09
CA SER A 175 11.78 -28.31 -13.08
C SER A 175 11.67 -26.91 -13.69
N MET A 176 10.45 -26.44 -13.97
CA MET A 176 10.20 -25.08 -14.46
C MET A 176 10.57 -24.03 -13.41
N TYR A 177 10.19 -24.27 -12.15
CA TYR A 177 10.49 -23.38 -11.04
C TYR A 177 12.00 -23.23 -10.83
N VAL A 178 12.75 -24.34 -10.86
CA VAL A 178 14.22 -24.35 -10.69
C VAL A 178 14.92 -23.74 -11.90
N ALA A 179 14.45 -24.01 -13.12
CA ALA A 179 14.99 -23.40 -14.33
C ALA A 179 14.87 -21.87 -14.30
N SER A 180 13.86 -21.35 -13.61
CA SER A 180 13.58 -19.93 -13.46
C SER A 180 14.24 -19.29 -12.23
N TRP A 181 15.21 -19.96 -11.57
CA TRP A 181 15.82 -19.50 -10.32
C TRP A 181 16.48 -18.12 -10.43
N ASN A 182 17.38 -17.97 -11.39
CA ASN A 182 18.10 -16.72 -11.65
C ASN A 182 18.32 -16.57 -13.16
N PRO A 183 17.27 -16.19 -13.91
CA PRO A 183 17.27 -16.21 -15.38
C PRO A 183 18.32 -15.28 -16.01
N HIS A 184 18.76 -14.25 -15.27
CA HIS A 184 19.77 -13.29 -15.72
C HIS A 184 21.16 -13.53 -15.13
N HIS A 185 21.34 -14.59 -14.33
CA HIS A 185 22.61 -14.92 -13.66
C HIS A 185 23.25 -13.75 -12.88
N VAL A 186 22.43 -12.87 -12.32
CA VAL A 186 22.90 -11.71 -11.55
C VAL A 186 23.45 -12.14 -10.18
N PRO A 187 24.41 -11.38 -9.59
CA PRO A 187 24.96 -11.71 -8.28
C PRO A 187 23.88 -11.83 -7.20
N PHE A 188 24.04 -12.78 -6.28
CA PHE A 188 23.03 -13.14 -5.27
C PHE A 188 22.44 -11.94 -4.52
N PHE A 189 23.29 -11.08 -3.95
CA PHE A 189 22.82 -9.92 -3.17
C PHE A 189 22.09 -8.88 -4.03
N SER A 190 22.48 -8.74 -5.29
CA SER A 190 21.81 -7.84 -6.25
C SER A 190 20.44 -8.38 -6.64
N ALA A 191 20.35 -9.69 -6.93
CA ALA A 191 19.08 -10.37 -7.21
C ALA A 191 18.10 -10.20 -6.04
N VAL A 192 18.54 -10.55 -4.83
CA VAL A 192 17.71 -10.44 -3.62
C VAL A 192 17.27 -8.99 -3.38
N GLY A 193 18.20 -8.03 -3.50
CA GLY A 193 17.89 -6.62 -3.30
C GLY A 193 16.86 -6.06 -4.29
N SER A 194 16.93 -6.46 -5.56
CA SER A 194 16.09 -5.90 -6.63
C SER A 194 14.58 -6.11 -6.44
N SER A 195 14.17 -7.13 -5.67
CA SER A 195 12.75 -7.38 -5.38
C SER A 195 12.26 -6.78 -4.06
N ILE A 196 13.13 -6.17 -3.24
CA ILE A 196 12.75 -5.72 -1.89
C ILE A 196 11.74 -4.57 -1.94
N ALA A 197 11.96 -3.56 -2.78
CA ALA A 197 11.00 -2.46 -2.93
C ALA A 197 9.63 -2.97 -3.40
N MET A 198 9.60 -3.86 -4.39
CA MET A 198 8.38 -4.45 -4.94
C MET A 198 7.65 -5.37 -3.94
N THR A 199 8.40 -6.13 -3.14
CA THR A 199 7.79 -6.95 -2.09
C THR A 199 7.31 -6.09 -0.92
N LEU A 200 7.99 -4.98 -0.59
CA LEU A 200 7.52 -4.03 0.43
C LEU A 200 6.24 -3.33 0.00
N TRP A 201 6.16 -2.94 -1.28
CA TRP A 201 4.95 -2.42 -1.88
C TRP A 201 3.73 -3.30 -1.58
N ALA A 202 3.90 -4.62 -1.66
CA ALA A 202 2.82 -5.57 -1.38
C ALA A 202 2.32 -5.52 0.08
N PHE A 203 3.15 -5.07 1.02
CA PHE A 203 2.82 -4.93 2.44
C PHE A 203 2.33 -3.53 2.83
N LEU A 204 2.39 -2.55 1.92
CA LEU A 204 1.80 -1.24 2.18
C LEU A 204 0.29 -1.43 2.43
N GLY A 205 -0.20 -0.84 3.52
CA GLY A 205 -1.54 -1.09 4.06
C GLY A 205 -1.54 -1.83 5.39
N LEU A 206 -0.40 -2.34 5.88
CA LEU A 206 -0.27 -2.89 7.24
C LEU A 206 -0.63 -1.86 8.33
N GLU A 207 -0.45 -0.57 8.05
CA GLU A 207 -0.82 0.56 8.89
C GLU A 207 -2.34 0.76 9.01
N SER A 208 -3.13 0.15 8.12
CA SER A 208 -4.60 0.34 8.07
C SER A 208 -5.29 -0.02 9.37
N ALA A 209 -4.89 -1.11 10.03
CA ALA A 209 -5.49 -1.47 11.32
C ALA A 209 -5.18 -0.46 12.43
N CYS A 210 -4.00 0.17 12.39
CA CYS A 210 -3.63 1.22 13.33
C CYS A 210 -4.41 2.51 13.07
N ALA A 211 -4.65 2.84 11.80
CA ALA A 211 -5.46 3.99 11.39
C ALA A 211 -6.94 3.85 11.81
N ASN A 212 -7.45 2.61 11.94
CA ASN A 212 -8.84 2.33 12.30
C ASN A 212 -9.04 2.00 13.79
N ALA A 213 -8.06 2.29 14.67
CA ALA A 213 -8.12 1.91 16.08
C ALA A 213 -9.36 2.44 16.84
N ASP A 214 -9.87 3.63 16.48
CA ASP A 214 -10.99 4.29 17.19
C ASP A 214 -12.32 3.53 17.07
N VAL A 215 -12.49 2.74 16.01
CA VAL A 215 -13.72 2.00 15.70
C VAL A 215 -13.61 0.50 16.00
N VAL A 216 -12.56 0.09 16.71
CA VAL A 216 -12.26 -1.32 17.04
C VAL A 216 -12.67 -1.63 18.48
N GLU A 217 -13.19 -2.84 18.72
CA GLU A 217 -13.43 -3.36 20.06
C GLU A 217 -12.09 -3.63 20.75
N ASN A 218 -11.89 -3.19 22.00
CA ASN A 218 -10.65 -3.39 22.76
C ASN A 218 -9.38 -3.12 21.91
N PRO A 219 -9.19 -1.89 21.40
CA PRO A 219 -8.13 -1.59 20.43
C PRO A 219 -6.73 -1.94 20.95
N GLU A 220 -6.49 -1.78 22.27
CA GLU A 220 -5.22 -2.14 22.92
C GLU A 220 -4.87 -3.65 22.78
N LYS A 221 -5.86 -4.53 22.59
CA LYS A 221 -5.65 -5.96 22.38
C LYS A 221 -5.83 -6.37 20.93
N ASN A 222 -6.86 -5.85 20.26
CA ASN A 222 -7.29 -6.34 18.96
C ASN A 222 -6.49 -5.74 17.80
N VAL A 223 -6.04 -4.48 17.88
CA VAL A 223 -5.21 -3.86 16.82
C VAL A 223 -3.89 -4.63 16.65
N PRO A 224 -3.12 -4.94 17.71
CA PRO A 224 -1.90 -5.73 17.57
C PRO A 224 -2.10 -7.10 16.92
N ILE A 225 -3.15 -7.82 17.33
CA ILE A 225 -3.45 -9.14 16.79
C ILE A 225 -3.82 -9.03 15.30
N ALA A 226 -4.62 -8.03 14.93
CA ALA A 226 -5.05 -7.83 13.57
C ALA A 226 -3.93 -7.39 12.62
N VAL A 227 -3.07 -6.48 13.07
CA VAL A 227 -1.91 -6.02 12.30
C VAL A 227 -0.96 -7.19 12.06
N LEU A 228 -0.55 -7.92 13.11
CA LEU A 228 0.38 -9.04 12.98
C LEU A 228 -0.22 -10.22 12.22
N GLY A 229 -1.46 -10.60 12.53
CA GLY A 229 -2.15 -11.70 11.85
C GLY A 229 -2.45 -11.38 10.39
N GLY A 230 -2.85 -10.14 10.10
CA GLY A 230 -3.09 -9.66 8.75
C GLY A 230 -1.81 -9.64 7.91
N THR A 231 -0.72 -9.11 8.47
CA THR A 231 0.59 -9.07 7.79
C THR A 231 1.14 -10.46 7.54
N LEU A 232 1.08 -11.36 8.54
CA LEU A 232 1.55 -12.74 8.37
C LEU A 232 0.70 -13.50 7.35
N GLY A 233 -0.63 -13.37 7.40
CA GLY A 233 -1.51 -14.03 6.44
C GLY A 233 -1.32 -13.52 5.02
N ALA A 234 -1.16 -12.20 4.83
CA ALA A 234 -0.80 -11.63 3.54
C ALA A 234 0.56 -12.16 3.05
N ALA A 235 1.58 -12.22 3.91
CA ALA A 235 2.90 -12.77 3.58
C ALA A 235 2.81 -14.20 3.05
N VAL A 236 2.09 -15.08 3.74
CA VAL A 236 1.89 -16.48 3.33
C VAL A 236 1.21 -16.53 1.96
N ILE A 237 0.13 -15.78 1.77
CA ILE A 237 -0.61 -15.76 0.51
C ILE A 237 0.28 -15.26 -0.63
N TYR A 238 1.05 -14.19 -0.44
CA TYR A 238 1.93 -13.64 -1.47
C TYR A 238 3.05 -14.60 -1.86
N ILE A 239 3.72 -15.17 -0.87
CA ILE A 239 4.79 -16.13 -1.11
C ILE A 239 4.24 -17.33 -1.86
N VAL A 240 3.15 -17.92 -1.39
CA VAL A 240 2.57 -19.10 -2.04
C VAL A 240 2.10 -18.77 -3.45
N SER A 241 1.27 -17.75 -3.63
CA SER A 241 0.69 -17.43 -4.95
C SER A 241 1.76 -17.10 -6.00
N THR A 242 2.74 -16.25 -5.68
CA THR A 242 3.79 -15.86 -6.64
C THR A 242 4.69 -17.04 -7.02
N ASN A 243 5.05 -17.88 -6.05
CA ASN A 243 5.89 -19.06 -6.32
C ASN A 243 5.14 -20.16 -7.07
N VAL A 244 3.85 -20.37 -6.77
CA VAL A 244 3.01 -21.33 -7.50
C VAL A 244 2.88 -20.90 -8.97
N ILE A 245 2.61 -19.62 -9.26
CA ILE A 245 2.56 -19.12 -10.65
C ILE A 245 3.88 -19.37 -11.38
N ALA A 246 5.01 -19.10 -10.72
CA ALA A 246 6.33 -19.29 -11.33
C ALA A 246 6.68 -20.75 -11.65
N GLY A 247 5.98 -21.73 -11.05
CA GLY A 247 6.08 -23.14 -11.41
C GLY A 247 5.04 -23.61 -12.44
N ILE A 248 4.09 -22.76 -12.84
CA ILE A 248 3.02 -23.06 -13.80
C ILE A 248 3.31 -22.41 -15.16
N VAL A 249 3.78 -21.17 -15.15
CA VAL A 249 3.96 -20.34 -16.35
C VAL A 249 5.44 -20.20 -16.67
N PRO A 250 5.87 -20.39 -17.94
CA PRO A 250 7.24 -20.09 -18.36
C PRO A 250 7.66 -18.65 -17.98
N ASN A 251 8.86 -18.50 -17.43
CA ASN A 251 9.34 -17.22 -16.89
C ASN A 251 9.28 -16.06 -17.89
N MET A 252 9.62 -16.31 -19.15
CA MET A 252 9.60 -15.27 -20.20
C MET A 252 8.18 -14.80 -20.54
N ASP A 253 7.20 -15.72 -20.55
CA ASP A 253 5.79 -15.36 -20.77
C ASP A 253 5.26 -14.57 -19.58
N LEU A 254 5.65 -14.97 -18.37
CA LEU A 254 5.28 -14.29 -17.14
C LEU A 254 5.85 -12.86 -17.07
N ALA A 255 7.11 -12.66 -17.44
CA ALA A 255 7.78 -11.36 -17.41
C ALA A 255 7.19 -10.35 -18.41
N ASN A 256 6.63 -10.84 -19.52
CA ASN A 256 5.98 -10.01 -20.53
C ASN A 256 4.48 -9.81 -20.27
N SER A 257 3.91 -10.51 -19.29
CA SER A 257 2.48 -10.47 -19.00
C SER A 257 2.05 -9.22 -18.23
N THR A 258 1.00 -8.55 -18.70
CA THR A 258 0.30 -7.46 -18.00
C THR A 258 -0.91 -7.98 -17.19
N ALA A 259 -1.14 -9.30 -17.20
CA ALA A 259 -2.25 -9.96 -16.50
C ALA A 259 -1.85 -11.36 -15.97
N PRO A 260 -0.84 -11.45 -15.07
CA PRO A 260 -0.20 -12.71 -14.68
C PRO A 260 -1.15 -13.75 -14.08
N PHE A 261 -2.13 -13.33 -13.26
CA PHE A 261 -3.13 -14.26 -12.72
C PHE A 261 -4.04 -14.79 -13.83
N GLY A 262 -4.44 -13.94 -14.78
CA GLY A 262 -5.22 -14.37 -15.94
C GLY A 262 -4.45 -15.39 -16.80
N LEU A 263 -3.17 -15.12 -17.05
CA LEU A 263 -2.27 -16.01 -17.77
C LEU A 263 -2.11 -17.36 -17.06
N ALA A 264 -1.86 -17.37 -15.75
CA ALA A 264 -1.68 -18.60 -14.99
C ALA A 264 -2.94 -19.49 -15.04
N PHE A 265 -4.12 -18.92 -14.85
CA PHE A 265 -5.37 -19.67 -14.93
C PHE A 265 -5.72 -20.11 -16.35
N ALA A 266 -5.30 -19.35 -17.37
CA ALA A 266 -5.42 -19.79 -18.77
C ALA A 266 -4.56 -21.03 -19.04
N GLN A 267 -3.34 -21.09 -18.49
CA GLN A 267 -2.43 -22.23 -18.59
C GLN A 267 -2.91 -23.45 -17.80
N MET A 268 -3.48 -23.24 -16.60
CA MET A 268 -4.02 -24.34 -15.78
C MET A 268 -5.28 -24.98 -16.40
N PHE A 269 -6.14 -24.16 -17.02
CA PHE A 269 -7.44 -24.61 -17.48
C PHE A 269 -7.67 -24.29 -18.96
N THR A 270 -8.21 -23.11 -19.26
CA THR A 270 -8.54 -22.67 -20.61
C THR A 270 -8.47 -21.14 -20.70
N PRO A 271 -8.30 -20.57 -21.92
CA PRO A 271 -8.32 -19.12 -22.11
C PRO A 271 -9.58 -18.43 -21.58
N ALA A 272 -10.74 -19.12 -21.60
CA ALA A 272 -11.99 -18.59 -21.06
C ALA A 272 -11.93 -18.42 -19.54
N VAL A 273 -11.37 -19.40 -18.81
CA VAL A 273 -11.14 -19.27 -17.36
C VAL A 273 -10.16 -18.15 -17.07
N GLY A 274 -9.09 -18.03 -17.88
CA GLY A 274 -8.17 -16.89 -17.81
C GLY A 274 -8.87 -15.54 -17.89
N LYS A 275 -9.78 -15.36 -18.86
CA LYS A 275 -10.58 -14.13 -18.98
C LYS A 275 -11.49 -13.87 -17.79
N VAL A 276 -12.14 -14.89 -17.23
CA VAL A 276 -12.94 -14.74 -16.00
C VAL A 276 -12.08 -14.21 -14.85
N ILE A 277 -10.88 -14.76 -14.69
CA ILE A 277 -9.93 -14.32 -13.67
C ILE A 277 -9.46 -12.89 -13.95
N MET A 278 -9.17 -12.53 -15.20
CA MET A 278 -8.82 -11.14 -15.55
C MET A 278 -9.94 -10.16 -15.16
N ALA A 279 -11.21 -10.49 -15.42
CA ALA A 279 -12.33 -9.66 -15.03
C ALA A 279 -12.45 -9.50 -13.49
N LEU A 280 -12.20 -10.57 -12.74
CA LEU A 280 -12.13 -10.53 -11.28
C LEU A 280 -10.96 -9.65 -10.78
N MET A 281 -9.80 -9.72 -11.43
CA MET A 281 -8.65 -8.88 -11.09
C MET A 281 -8.88 -7.40 -11.42
N VAL A 282 -9.53 -7.08 -12.55
CA VAL A 282 -9.97 -5.69 -12.84
C VAL A 282 -10.92 -5.20 -11.77
N MET A 283 -11.90 -6.01 -11.38
CA MET A 283 -12.84 -5.70 -10.30
C MET A 283 -12.09 -5.40 -8.99
N SER A 284 -11.10 -6.21 -8.64
CA SER A 284 -10.26 -5.99 -7.46
C SER A 284 -9.42 -4.72 -7.54
N CYS A 285 -8.78 -4.44 -8.69
CA CYS A 285 -8.01 -3.20 -8.88
C CYS A 285 -8.90 -1.98 -8.63
N CYS A 286 -10.10 -1.95 -9.21
CA CYS A 286 -11.07 -0.87 -9.00
C CYS A 286 -11.51 -0.78 -7.53
N GLY A 287 -11.74 -1.91 -6.86
CA GLY A 287 -12.05 -1.98 -5.44
C GLY A 287 -10.95 -1.40 -4.54
N SER A 288 -9.71 -1.83 -4.79
CA SER A 288 -8.52 -1.32 -4.08
C SER A 288 -8.37 0.18 -4.31
N LEU A 289 -8.47 0.63 -5.56
CA LEU A 289 -8.37 2.04 -5.93
C LEU A 289 -9.46 2.87 -5.26
N LEU A 290 -10.70 2.39 -5.18
CA LEU A 290 -11.77 3.04 -4.44
C LEU A 290 -11.40 3.26 -2.97
N GLY A 291 -10.93 2.21 -2.29
CA GLY A 291 -10.52 2.28 -0.89
C GLY A 291 -9.36 3.26 -0.65
N TRP A 292 -8.35 3.24 -1.52
CA TRP A 292 -7.19 4.12 -1.40
C TRP A 292 -7.50 5.58 -1.78
N GLN A 293 -8.37 5.83 -2.77
CA GLN A 293 -8.88 7.17 -3.08
C GLN A 293 -9.69 7.77 -1.92
N PHE A 294 -10.46 6.94 -1.22
CA PHE A 294 -11.15 7.38 -0.01
C PHE A 294 -10.15 7.69 1.11
N THR A 295 -9.15 6.81 1.32
CA THR A 295 -8.13 6.97 2.36
C THR A 295 -7.31 8.24 2.18
N ILE A 296 -6.81 8.51 0.98
CA ILE A 296 -6.06 9.75 0.71
C ILE A 296 -6.91 11.00 0.94
N ALA A 297 -8.19 10.97 0.55
CA ALA A 297 -9.09 12.10 0.79
C ALA A 297 -9.25 12.39 2.29
N GLN A 298 -9.31 11.34 3.12
CA GLN A 298 -9.37 11.49 4.58
C GLN A 298 -8.05 11.98 5.20
N VAL A 299 -6.90 11.53 4.70
CA VAL A 299 -5.58 12.04 5.14
C VAL A 299 -5.47 13.55 4.87
N PHE A 300 -5.90 13.99 3.68
CA PHE A 300 -5.89 15.41 3.33
C PHE A 300 -6.92 16.21 4.13
N LYS A 301 -8.13 15.66 4.34
CA LYS A 301 -9.16 16.27 5.20
C LYS A 301 -8.65 16.45 6.62
N SER A 302 -8.18 15.39 7.27
CA SER A 302 -7.71 15.46 8.67
C SER A 302 -6.51 16.39 8.82
N SER A 303 -5.61 16.43 7.83
CA SER A 303 -4.49 17.36 7.83
C SER A 303 -4.93 18.81 7.62
N ALA A 304 -5.97 19.06 6.82
CA ALA A 304 -6.55 20.39 6.66
C ALA A 304 -7.33 20.84 7.91
N ASP A 305 -8.00 19.92 8.61
CA ASP A 305 -8.68 20.17 9.88
C ASP A 305 -7.67 20.59 10.99
N GLU A 306 -6.50 19.95 11.02
CA GLU A 306 -5.37 20.36 11.87
C GLU A 306 -4.70 21.67 11.41
N GLY A 307 -5.08 22.22 10.25
CA GLY A 307 -4.56 23.47 9.70
C GLY A 307 -3.25 23.35 8.92
N TYR A 308 -2.77 22.12 8.68
CA TYR A 308 -1.57 21.83 7.89
C TYR A 308 -1.79 22.10 6.40
N PHE A 309 -2.94 21.73 5.87
CA PHE A 309 -3.28 21.82 4.44
C PHE A 309 -4.34 22.90 4.16
N PRO A 310 -4.52 23.30 2.88
CA PRO A 310 -5.53 24.27 2.51
C PRO A 310 -6.95 23.87 2.95
N LYS A 311 -7.74 24.84 3.44
CA LYS A 311 -9.11 24.64 3.94
C LYS A 311 -10.10 24.05 2.93
N VAL A 312 -9.74 23.95 1.65
CA VAL A 312 -10.59 23.29 0.65
C VAL A 312 -10.74 21.79 0.93
N PHE A 313 -9.72 21.15 1.50
CA PHE A 313 -9.75 19.71 1.81
C PHE A 313 -10.61 19.36 3.02
N SER A 314 -10.89 20.31 3.92
CA SER A 314 -11.77 20.11 5.08
C SER A 314 -13.26 20.30 4.77
N ARG A 315 -13.61 20.80 3.57
CA ARG A 315 -15.00 21.01 3.17
C ARG A 315 -15.65 19.69 2.79
N VAL A 316 -16.67 19.30 3.55
CA VAL A 316 -17.44 18.07 3.34
C VAL A 316 -18.86 18.32 2.82
N THR A 317 -19.41 17.35 2.11
CA THR A 317 -20.81 17.34 1.67
C THR A 317 -21.75 16.84 2.77
N LYS A 318 -23.06 16.77 2.49
CA LYS A 318 -24.08 16.26 3.42
C LYS A 318 -23.83 14.81 3.88
N VAL A 319 -23.02 14.04 3.15
CA VAL A 319 -22.65 12.65 3.47
C VAL A 319 -21.25 12.54 4.10
N ASP A 320 -20.71 13.65 4.62
CA ASP A 320 -19.35 13.76 5.21
C ASP A 320 -18.21 13.36 4.25
N ALA A 321 -18.43 13.50 2.94
CA ALA A 321 -17.41 13.24 1.92
C ALA A 321 -16.70 14.54 1.49
N PRO A 322 -15.36 14.62 1.52
CA PRO A 322 -14.60 15.81 1.10
C PRO A 322 -14.46 15.90 -0.44
N VAL A 323 -15.58 16.05 -1.15
CA VAL A 323 -15.65 15.98 -2.63
C VAL A 323 -14.75 17.00 -3.33
N GLN A 324 -14.64 18.23 -2.82
CA GLN A 324 -13.73 19.23 -3.41
C GLN A 324 -12.25 18.80 -3.30
N GLY A 325 -11.88 18.19 -2.16
CA GLY A 325 -10.56 17.62 -1.97
C GLY A 325 -10.29 16.44 -2.90
N MET A 326 -11.27 15.53 -3.05
CA MET A 326 -11.20 14.39 -3.97
C MET A 326 -11.00 14.85 -5.43
N LEU A 327 -11.68 15.91 -5.87
CA LEU A 327 -11.51 16.48 -7.20
C LEU A 327 -10.10 17.03 -7.43
N ILE A 328 -9.53 17.74 -6.45
CA ILE A 328 -8.15 18.24 -6.54
C ILE A 328 -7.16 17.07 -6.63
N ILE A 329 -7.36 16.03 -5.80
CA ILE A 329 -6.53 14.83 -5.78
C ILE A 329 -6.53 14.13 -7.15
N VAL A 330 -7.70 13.90 -7.76
CA VAL A 330 -7.78 13.23 -9.06
C VAL A 330 -7.27 14.08 -10.22
N ILE A 331 -7.36 15.41 -10.13
CA ILE A 331 -6.72 16.33 -11.09
C ILE A 331 -5.19 16.21 -11.01
N ILE A 332 -4.63 16.17 -9.81
CA ILE A 332 -3.19 15.96 -9.61
C ILE A 332 -2.77 14.59 -10.16
N GLN A 333 -3.53 13.53 -9.84
CA GLN A 333 -3.27 12.19 -10.38
C GLN A 333 -3.40 12.13 -11.91
N THR A 334 -4.29 12.92 -12.51
CA THR A 334 -4.39 13.06 -13.97
C THR A 334 -3.08 13.62 -14.53
N GLY A 335 -2.54 14.68 -13.92
CA GLY A 335 -1.24 15.23 -14.29
C GLY A 335 -0.11 14.21 -14.16
N LEU A 336 -0.05 13.49 -13.04
CA LEU A 336 0.93 12.41 -12.82
C LEU A 336 0.79 11.28 -13.85
N SER A 337 -0.44 10.89 -14.19
CA SER A 337 -0.70 9.86 -15.20
C SER A 337 -0.25 10.29 -16.60
N LEU A 338 -0.36 11.58 -16.95
CA LEU A 338 0.14 12.12 -18.21
C LEU A 338 1.68 12.21 -18.23
N MET A 339 2.30 12.60 -17.12
CA MET A 339 3.77 12.70 -17.00
C MET A 339 4.46 11.34 -17.01
N THR A 340 3.75 10.27 -16.68
CA THR A 340 4.33 8.93 -16.51
C THR A 340 4.06 8.01 -17.70
N ILE A 341 3.41 8.49 -18.77
CA ILE A 341 3.13 7.70 -19.98
C ILE A 341 4.43 7.06 -20.47
N SER A 342 4.41 5.73 -20.61
CA SER A 342 5.56 4.94 -21.05
C SER A 342 5.15 3.97 -22.15
N PRO A 343 6.06 3.64 -23.09
CA PRO A 343 5.85 2.53 -24.03
C PRO A 343 5.59 1.18 -23.35
N SER A 344 6.07 0.99 -22.12
CA SER A 344 5.91 -0.23 -21.34
C SER A 344 5.11 0.04 -20.08
N LEU A 345 3.92 -0.58 -19.99
CA LEU A 345 3.07 -0.57 -18.80
C LEU A 345 3.83 -1.07 -17.57
N ASN A 346 4.58 -2.15 -17.76
CA ASN A 346 5.43 -2.77 -16.76
C ASN A 346 6.50 -1.78 -16.25
N SER A 347 7.16 -1.03 -17.14
CA SER A 347 8.15 -0.04 -16.73
C SER A 347 7.52 1.12 -15.97
N GLN A 348 6.38 1.63 -16.44
CA GLN A 348 5.63 2.70 -15.78
C GLN A 348 5.23 2.30 -14.36
N PHE A 349 4.71 1.09 -14.19
CA PHE A 349 4.34 0.53 -12.89
C PHE A 349 5.55 0.48 -11.94
N ASN A 350 6.71 -0.01 -12.38
CA ASN A 350 7.91 -0.11 -11.54
C ASN A 350 8.36 1.26 -11.00
N VAL A 351 8.41 2.28 -11.86
CA VAL A 351 8.82 3.64 -11.46
C VAL A 351 7.87 4.22 -10.41
N LEU A 352 6.55 4.08 -10.65
CA LEU A 352 5.54 4.56 -9.72
C LEU A 352 5.61 3.85 -8.38
N VAL A 353 5.74 2.52 -8.38
CA VAL A 353 5.84 1.72 -7.15
C VAL A 353 7.08 2.08 -6.34
N ASN A 354 8.26 2.15 -6.98
CA ASN A 354 9.48 2.50 -6.27
C ASN A 354 9.39 3.90 -5.64
N LEU A 355 8.85 4.88 -6.36
CA LEU A 355 8.67 6.23 -5.84
C LEU A 355 7.64 6.27 -4.70
N ALA A 356 6.54 5.53 -4.82
CA ALA A 356 5.53 5.42 -3.77
C ALA A 356 6.10 4.76 -2.51
N VAL A 357 6.93 3.71 -2.64
CA VAL A 357 7.62 3.05 -1.52
C VAL A 357 8.56 4.02 -0.81
N VAL A 358 9.40 4.75 -1.55
CA VAL A 358 10.35 5.72 -0.96
C VAL A 358 9.62 6.79 -0.16
N THR A 359 8.53 7.34 -0.70
CA THR A 359 7.72 8.35 -0.01
C THR A 359 6.95 7.77 1.17
N ASN A 360 6.50 6.51 1.11
CA ASN A 360 5.79 5.84 2.21
C ASN A 360 6.69 5.42 3.38
N ILE A 361 7.98 5.24 3.15
CA ILE A 361 8.91 4.84 4.20
C ILE A 361 9.13 5.97 5.23
N ILE A 362 8.98 7.23 4.83
CA ILE A 362 9.17 8.39 5.72
C ILE A 362 8.25 8.34 6.95
N PRO A 363 6.91 8.21 6.82
CA PRO A 363 6.04 8.08 8.00
C PRO A 363 6.34 6.83 8.82
N TYR A 364 6.87 5.76 8.22
CA TYR A 364 7.27 4.55 8.93
C TYR A 364 8.48 4.84 9.83
N ILE A 365 9.55 5.42 9.29
CA ILE A 365 10.74 5.79 10.05
C ILE A 365 10.39 6.77 11.18
N LEU A 366 9.57 7.79 10.90
CA LEU A 366 9.12 8.73 11.92
C LEU A 366 8.32 8.05 13.04
N SER A 367 7.45 7.09 12.69
CA SER A 367 6.69 6.31 13.67
C SER A 367 7.59 5.39 14.51
N MET A 368 8.57 4.72 13.89
CA MET A 368 9.54 3.87 14.60
C MET A 368 10.38 4.69 15.58
N ALA A 369 10.85 5.87 15.16
CA ALA A 369 11.63 6.77 16.00
C ALA A 369 10.80 7.35 17.15
N ALA A 370 9.51 7.62 16.92
CA ALA A 370 8.62 8.13 17.95
C ALA A 370 8.25 7.11 19.03
N LEU A 371 8.34 5.81 18.75
CA LEU A 371 7.95 4.74 19.67
C LEU A 371 8.66 4.82 21.03
N VAL A 372 9.91 5.27 21.07
CA VAL A 372 10.67 5.43 22.32
C VAL A 372 9.98 6.45 23.24
N ILE A 373 9.59 7.60 22.69
CA ILE A 373 8.91 8.68 23.44
C ILE A 373 7.51 8.22 23.84
N ILE A 374 6.76 7.59 22.92
CA ILE A 374 5.41 7.07 23.17
C ILE A 374 5.41 6.12 24.37
N GLN A 375 6.35 5.18 24.43
CA GLN A 375 6.44 4.21 25.53
C GLN A 375 6.85 4.84 26.86
N LYS A 376 7.72 5.86 26.83
CA LYS A 376 8.08 6.62 28.05
C LYS A 376 6.88 7.37 28.61
N MET A 377 6.12 8.04 27.76
CA MET A 377 4.89 8.75 28.17
C MET A 377 3.80 7.79 28.68
N ALA A 378 3.72 6.59 28.12
CA ALA A 378 2.80 5.54 28.57
C ALA A 378 3.30 4.75 29.79
N ASN A 379 4.44 5.13 30.40
CA ASN A 379 5.04 4.45 31.56
C ASN A 379 5.23 2.93 31.37
N VAL A 380 5.60 2.50 30.16
CA VAL A 380 5.80 1.08 29.84
C VAL A 380 7.05 0.55 30.59
N PRO A 381 6.99 -0.64 31.22
CA PRO A 381 8.14 -1.22 31.91
C PRO A 381 9.37 -1.34 31.01
N SER A 382 10.55 -1.01 31.54
CA SER A 382 11.78 -0.90 30.75
C SER A 382 12.16 -2.18 30.00
N SER A 383 11.86 -3.37 30.54
CA SER A 383 12.10 -4.65 29.85
C SER A 383 11.27 -4.80 28.59
N LYS A 384 9.96 -4.50 28.66
CA LYS A 384 9.04 -4.53 27.51
C LYS A 384 9.39 -3.45 26.50
N ALA A 385 9.78 -2.26 26.98
CA ALA A 385 10.17 -1.15 26.12
C ALA A 385 11.46 -1.42 25.33
N LYS A 386 12.46 -2.09 25.94
CA LYS A 386 13.70 -2.48 25.26
C LYS A 386 13.46 -3.45 24.10
N VAL A 387 12.65 -4.49 24.33
CA VAL A 387 12.24 -5.41 23.26
C VAL A 387 11.55 -4.63 22.15
N ALA A 388 10.69 -3.67 22.53
CA ALA A 388 9.95 -2.92 21.54
C ALA A 388 10.80 -2.00 20.66
N ASN A 389 11.76 -1.33 21.28
CA ASN A 389 12.69 -0.47 20.59
C ASN A 389 13.64 -1.28 19.70
N PHE A 390 14.03 -2.49 20.12
CA PHE A 390 14.85 -3.38 19.29
C PHE A 390 14.10 -3.83 18.03
N VAL A 391 12.84 -4.25 18.16
CA VAL A 391 12.02 -4.65 17.00
C VAL A 391 11.76 -3.45 16.08
N ALA A 392 11.48 -2.26 16.63
CA ALA A 392 11.34 -1.04 15.84
C ALA A 392 12.65 -0.65 15.13
N PHE A 393 13.80 -0.88 15.75
CA PHE A 393 15.11 -0.69 15.12
C PHE A 393 15.31 -1.66 13.94
N VAL A 394 14.96 -2.93 14.09
CA VAL A 394 14.99 -3.91 12.97
C VAL A 394 14.07 -3.45 11.83
N GLY A 395 12.85 -3.00 12.16
CA GLY A 395 11.92 -2.45 11.17
C GLY A 395 12.48 -1.22 10.45
N ALA A 396 13.13 -0.29 11.18
CA ALA A 396 13.78 0.87 10.60
C ALA A 396 14.96 0.49 9.70
N MET A 397 15.82 -0.45 10.11
CA MET A 397 16.91 -0.96 9.28
C MET A 397 16.41 -1.60 7.98
N TYR A 398 15.32 -2.35 8.07
CA TYR A 398 14.64 -2.88 6.89
C TYR A 398 14.11 -1.75 5.98
N SER A 399 13.51 -0.71 6.55
CA SER A 399 13.09 0.47 5.79
C SER A 399 14.26 1.16 5.07
N PHE A 400 15.42 1.31 5.71
CA PHE A 400 16.61 1.85 5.05
C PHE A 400 17.13 0.95 3.92
N TYR A 401 17.09 -0.36 4.12
CA TYR A 401 17.44 -1.31 3.07
C TYR A 401 16.47 -1.24 1.89
N ALA A 402 15.17 -1.07 2.15
CA ALA A 402 14.17 -0.88 1.11
C ALA A 402 14.37 0.42 0.32
N LEU A 403 14.74 1.53 0.99
CA LEU A 403 15.12 2.79 0.33
C LEU A 403 16.30 2.58 -0.62
N TYR A 404 17.37 1.94 -0.13
CA TYR A 404 18.53 1.61 -0.95
C TYR A 404 18.15 0.75 -2.16
N SER A 405 17.28 -0.25 -1.98
CA SER A 405 16.85 -1.15 -3.05
C SER A 405 15.91 -0.53 -4.08
N SER A 406 15.28 0.61 -3.76
CA SER A 406 14.28 1.27 -4.64
C SER A 406 14.93 1.94 -5.86
N GLY A 407 16.26 2.07 -5.87
CA GLY A 407 17.02 2.67 -6.95
C GLY A 407 17.29 4.17 -6.76
N GLU A 408 18.33 4.64 -7.43
CA GLU A 408 18.83 6.02 -7.30
C GLU A 408 17.81 7.06 -7.75
N GLU A 409 17.11 6.80 -8.85
CA GLU A 409 16.11 7.71 -9.41
C GLU A 409 14.91 7.90 -8.46
N ALA A 410 14.39 6.80 -7.91
CA ALA A 410 13.31 6.85 -6.92
C ALA A 410 13.75 7.59 -5.65
N MET A 411 14.99 7.37 -5.19
CA MET A 411 15.58 8.09 -4.07
C MET A 411 15.77 9.58 -4.34
N LEU A 412 16.20 9.96 -5.54
CA LEU A 412 16.35 11.36 -5.93
C LEU A 412 15.00 12.08 -5.89
N TYR A 413 13.99 11.55 -6.57
CA TYR A 413 12.65 12.16 -6.60
C TYR A 413 11.98 12.14 -5.23
N GLY A 414 12.10 11.04 -4.48
CA GLY A 414 11.60 10.95 -3.10
C GLY A 414 12.26 11.96 -2.17
N SER A 415 13.56 12.22 -2.34
CA SER A 415 14.28 13.25 -1.60
C SER A 415 13.77 14.65 -1.95
N ILE A 416 13.57 14.95 -3.24
CA ILE A 416 12.99 16.23 -3.70
C ILE A 416 11.61 16.45 -3.06
N VAL A 417 10.74 15.42 -3.09
CA VAL A 417 9.43 15.47 -2.42
C VAL A 417 9.59 15.75 -0.93
N THR A 418 10.51 15.07 -0.26
CA THR A 418 10.75 15.25 1.17
C THR A 418 11.20 16.67 1.51
N PHE A 419 12.16 17.22 0.76
CA PHE A 419 12.64 18.58 0.95
C PHE A 419 11.56 19.62 0.65
N LEU A 420 10.76 19.40 -0.39
CA LEU A 420 9.61 20.25 -0.69
C LEU A 420 8.60 20.23 0.47
N GLY A 421 8.36 19.08 1.09
CA GLY A 421 7.54 18.95 2.29
C GLY A 421 8.02 19.85 3.44
N TRP A 422 9.33 19.87 3.71
CA TRP A 422 9.91 20.77 4.71
C TRP A 422 9.74 22.24 4.36
N THR A 423 9.92 22.61 3.08
CA THR A 423 9.68 23.99 2.60
C THR A 423 8.21 24.39 2.79
N LEU A 424 7.27 23.50 2.44
CA LEU A 424 5.84 23.74 2.62
C LEU A 424 5.46 23.85 4.09
N TYR A 425 6.03 23.02 4.97
CA TYR A 425 5.82 23.16 6.41
C TYR A 425 6.31 24.52 6.90
N GLY A 426 7.46 25.00 6.43
CA GLY A 426 7.99 26.32 6.77
C GLY A 426 6.97 27.45 6.54
N LEU A 427 6.22 27.41 5.43
CA LEU A 427 5.18 28.39 5.11
C LEU A 427 3.97 28.34 6.06
N VAL A 428 3.66 27.17 6.62
CA VAL A 428 2.49 26.96 7.50
C VAL A 428 2.87 27.05 8.99
N SER A 429 4.15 26.81 9.32
CA SER A 429 4.69 26.76 10.68
C SER A 429 4.36 27.98 11.56
N PRO A 430 4.29 29.23 11.06
CA PRO A 430 3.95 30.38 11.90
C PRO A 430 2.58 30.24 12.59
N ARG A 431 1.63 29.49 11.99
CA ARG A 431 0.29 29.26 12.56
C ARG A 431 0.33 28.43 13.83
N PHE A 432 1.36 27.61 14.01
CA PHE A 432 1.50 26.69 15.14
C PHE A 432 2.49 27.23 16.17
N GLU A 433 3.63 27.76 15.72
CA GLU A 433 4.72 28.18 16.60
C GLU A 433 4.49 29.55 17.24
N LEU A 434 3.74 30.45 16.58
CA LEU A 434 3.45 31.79 17.14
C LEU A 434 2.22 31.81 18.05
N LYS A 435 1.27 30.89 17.86
CA LYS A 435 0.07 30.81 18.69
C LYS A 435 0.37 30.43 20.15
N ASN A 436 1.44 29.67 20.38
CA ASN A 436 1.84 29.24 21.73
C ASN A 436 2.69 30.28 22.49
N LYS A 437 3.04 31.42 21.87
CA LYS A 437 3.90 32.46 22.50
C LYS A 437 3.15 33.71 22.98
N HIS A 438 1.83 33.77 22.80
CA HIS A 438 0.99 34.92 23.20
C HIS A 438 -0.17 34.53 24.11
N GLY A 439 -0.05 33.41 24.85
CA GLY A 439 -1.00 32.95 25.86
C GLY A 439 -0.51 33.25 27.27
#